data_AF-A0A352QQM3-F1
#
_entry.id   AF-A0A352QQM3-F1
#
_cell.length_a   1.000
_cell.length_b   1.000
_cell.length_c   1.000
_cell.angle_alpha   90.00
_cell.angle_beta   90.00
_cell.angle_gamma   90.00
#
_symmetry.space_group_name_H-M   'P 1'
#
loop_
_entity.id
_entity.type
_entity.pdbx_description
1 polymer ?
#
loop_
_entity_poly.entity_id
_entity_poly.type
_entity_poly.pdbx_seq_one_letter_code
_entity_poly.pdbx_strand_id
1 'polypeptide(L)'
;DRRFPEAGLLPHGDFDRALALAAIQRLSSDIHPLYRALWIPSWFSDDPAAHDALKATATRRLLEFYAELDRRLGEGSWGPGEPSGFLAFYTAVFLRWSAAVAPDGLGPHCEALRLHLSQHPALAEVVGREGVRLDSLKRLTD
;
A
#
# COMPACT_ATOMS: atom_id res chain seq x y z
N ASP A 1 5.58 17.54 6.87
CA ASP A 1 7.05 17.53 7.01
C ASP A 1 7.60 18.93 7.28
N ARG A 2 7.33 19.96 6.45
CA ARG A 2 7.93 21.30 6.61
C ARG A 2 7.68 22.00 7.96
N ARG A 3 6.53 21.74 8.59
CA ARG A 3 6.16 22.30 9.91
C ARG A 3 6.79 21.52 11.08
N PHE A 4 7.10 20.24 10.88
CA PHE A 4 7.63 19.32 11.90
C PHE A 4 8.75 18.47 11.25
N PRO A 5 9.87 19.11 10.87
CA PRO A 5 10.97 18.42 10.18
C PRO A 5 11.59 17.30 11.01
N GLU A 6 11.61 17.45 12.34
CA GLU A 6 12.10 16.47 13.31
C GLU A 6 11.31 15.15 13.30
N ALA A 7 10.09 15.15 12.77
CA ALA A 7 9.27 13.95 12.67
C ALA A 7 9.73 13.01 11.54
N GLY A 8 10.70 13.40 10.70
CA GLY A 8 11.27 12.52 9.68
C GLY A 8 10.26 11.99 8.66
N LEU A 9 9.16 12.72 8.42
CA LEU A 9 8.03 12.24 7.62
C LEU A 9 8.36 12.09 6.12
N LEU A 10 9.37 12.82 5.65
CA LEU A 10 9.95 12.72 4.31
C LEU A 10 11.48 12.92 4.42
N PRO A 11 12.27 12.38 3.49
CA PRO A 11 13.71 12.62 3.43
C PRO A 11 14.03 14.12 3.33
N HIS A 12 15.16 14.53 3.92
CA HIS A 12 15.65 15.91 3.83
C HIS A 12 16.37 16.23 2.52
N GLY A 13 17.05 15.24 1.92
CA GLY A 13 17.75 15.41 0.65
C GLY A 13 16.77 15.55 -0.51
N ASP A 14 17.00 16.52 -1.40
CA ASP A 14 16.06 16.87 -2.48
C ASP A 14 15.73 15.67 -3.40
N PHE A 15 16.74 14.86 -3.74
CA PHE A 15 16.56 13.71 -4.62
C PHE A 15 15.78 12.57 -3.94
N ASP A 16 16.18 12.16 -2.74
CA ASP A 16 15.48 11.12 -1.97
C ASP A 16 14.04 11.53 -1.67
N ARG A 17 13.84 12.82 -1.39
CA ARG A 17 12.52 13.41 -1.21
C ARG A 17 11.68 13.31 -2.48
N ALA A 18 12.24 13.60 -3.64
CA ALA A 18 11.56 13.46 -4.92
C ALA A 18 11.19 11.99 -5.20
N LEU A 19 12.09 11.05 -4.92
CA LEU A 19 11.81 9.61 -5.05
C LEU A 19 10.68 9.16 -4.12
N ALA A 20 10.70 9.58 -2.85
CA ALA A 20 9.65 9.27 -1.89
C ALA A 20 8.29 9.83 -2.36
N LEU A 21 8.26 11.07 -2.83
CA LEU A 21 7.05 11.67 -3.39
C LEU A 21 6.55 10.95 -4.64
N ALA A 22 7.44 10.54 -5.55
CA ALA A 22 7.05 9.81 -6.75
C ALA A 22 6.38 8.47 -6.39
N ALA A 23 6.91 7.75 -5.40
CA ALA A 23 6.29 6.52 -4.90
C ALA A 23 4.93 6.79 -4.22
N ILE A 24 4.82 7.84 -3.40
CA ILE A 24 3.54 8.27 -2.81
C ILE A 24 2.51 8.66 -3.89
N GLN A 25 2.95 9.34 -4.95
CA GLN A 25 2.08 9.73 -6.06
C GLN A 25 1.59 8.52 -6.83
N ARG A 26 2.47 7.55 -7.11
CA ARG A 26 2.14 6.26 -7.72
C ARG A 26 1.05 5.53 -6.91
N LEU A 27 1.21 5.48 -5.58
CA LEU A 27 0.21 4.89 -4.69
C LEU A 27 -1.14 5.61 -4.74
N SER A 28 -1.15 6.94 -4.63
CA SER A 28 -2.38 7.74 -4.56
C SER A 28 -3.13 7.83 -5.89
N SER A 29 -2.43 7.97 -7.01
CA SER A 29 -3.03 8.27 -8.31
C SER A 29 -3.36 7.03 -9.11
N ASP A 30 -2.59 5.95 -8.92
CA ASP A 30 -2.74 4.78 -9.77
C ASP A 30 -3.25 3.57 -8.98
N ILE A 31 -2.70 3.31 -7.79
CA ILE A 31 -3.01 2.09 -7.03
C ILE A 31 -4.30 2.25 -6.24
N HIS A 32 -4.49 3.36 -5.54
CA HIS A 32 -5.70 3.61 -4.76
C HIS A 32 -6.98 3.56 -5.63
N PRO A 33 -7.04 4.16 -6.84
CA PRO A 33 -8.23 4.05 -7.67
C PRO A 33 -8.56 2.63 -8.12
N LEU A 34 -7.58 1.72 -8.23
CA LEU A 34 -7.85 0.31 -8.54
C LEU A 34 -8.65 -0.37 -7.42
N TYR A 35 -8.35 -0.07 -6.15
CA TYR A 35 -9.15 -0.55 -5.03
C TYR A 35 -10.58 -0.02 -5.05
N ARG A 36 -10.78 1.21 -5.51
CA ARG A 36 -12.12 1.75 -5.74
C ARG A 36 -12.85 0.96 -6.82
N ALA A 37 -12.19 0.64 -7.93
CA ALA A 37 -12.80 -0.17 -8.99
C ALA A 37 -13.11 -1.61 -8.53
N LEU A 38 -12.27 -2.17 -7.64
CA LEU A 38 -12.46 -3.50 -7.07
C LEU A 38 -13.66 -3.56 -6.11
N TRP A 39 -13.78 -2.60 -5.20
CA TRP A 39 -14.80 -2.63 -4.14
C TRP A 39 -16.08 -1.89 -4.49
N ILE A 40 -15.99 -0.84 -5.30
CA ILE A 40 -17.10 0.07 -5.61
C ILE A 40 -17.13 0.32 -7.14
N PRO A 41 -17.33 -0.71 -7.97
CA PRO A 41 -17.32 -0.57 -9.44
C PRO A 41 -18.41 0.37 -9.98
N SER A 42 -19.50 0.56 -9.24
CA SER A 42 -20.57 1.52 -9.58
C SER A 42 -20.08 2.97 -9.67
N TRP A 43 -18.93 3.28 -9.06
CA TRP A 43 -18.30 4.60 -9.21
C TRP A 43 -17.75 4.85 -10.63
N PHE A 44 -17.56 3.80 -11.43
CA PHE A 44 -17.02 3.87 -12.79
C PHE A 44 -18.04 3.51 -13.87
N SER A 45 -19.11 2.78 -13.53
CA SER A 45 -20.17 2.40 -14.47
C SER A 45 -21.47 2.14 -13.75
N ASP A 46 -22.54 2.79 -14.20
CA ASP A 46 -23.92 2.51 -13.76
C ASP A 46 -24.45 1.18 -14.30
N ASP A 47 -23.85 0.64 -15.37
CA ASP A 47 -24.19 -0.67 -15.94
C ASP A 47 -23.61 -1.80 -15.08
N PRO A 48 -24.44 -2.63 -14.41
CA PRO A 48 -23.98 -3.76 -13.62
C PRO A 48 -23.22 -4.81 -14.44
N ALA A 49 -23.51 -4.94 -15.74
CA ALA A 49 -22.83 -5.91 -16.60
C ALA A 49 -21.33 -5.61 -16.77
N ALA A 50 -20.92 -4.35 -16.56
CA ALA A 50 -19.52 -3.94 -16.61
C ALA A 50 -18.75 -4.20 -15.30
N HIS A 51 -19.44 -4.46 -14.18
CA HIS A 51 -18.81 -4.50 -12.85
C HIS A 51 -17.80 -5.63 -12.70
N ASP A 52 -18.10 -6.82 -13.22
CA ASP A 52 -17.20 -7.96 -13.13
C ASP A 52 -15.92 -7.74 -13.95
N ALA A 53 -16.05 -7.13 -15.13
CA ALA A 53 -14.90 -6.78 -15.97
C ALA A 53 -14.01 -5.71 -15.30
N LEU A 54 -14.61 -4.72 -14.62
CA LEU A 54 -13.89 -3.71 -13.85
C LEU A 54 -13.11 -4.34 -12.69
N LYS A 55 -13.76 -5.21 -11.91
CA LYS A 55 -13.12 -5.94 -10.80
C LYS A 55 -11.98 -6.82 -11.30
N ALA A 56 -12.20 -7.61 -12.35
CA ALA A 56 -11.17 -8.48 -12.93
C ALA A 56 -9.95 -7.67 -13.42
N THR A 57 -10.19 -6.53 -14.07
CA THR A 57 -9.12 -5.62 -14.52
C THR A 57 -8.37 -5.02 -13.35
N ALA A 58 -9.07 -4.57 -12.30
CA ALA A 58 -8.47 -4.04 -11.09
C ALA A 58 -7.60 -5.08 -10.38
N THR A 59 -8.12 -6.28 -10.16
CA THR A 59 -7.41 -7.41 -9.54
C THR A 59 -6.11 -7.72 -10.29
N ARG A 60 -6.16 -7.86 -11.62
CA ARG A 60 -4.97 -8.13 -12.43
C ARG A 60 -3.90 -7.03 -12.27
N ARG A 61 -4.30 -5.76 -12.38
CA ARG A 61 -3.37 -4.63 -12.26
C ARG A 61 -2.78 -4.49 -10.85
N LEU A 62 -3.57 -4.82 -9.82
CA LEU A 62 -3.08 -4.85 -8.44
C LEU A 62 -2.04 -5.96 -8.24
N LEU A 63 -2.27 -7.16 -8.78
CA LEU A 63 -1.30 -8.25 -8.75
C LEU A 63 0.00 -7.88 -9.48
N GLU A 64 -0.10 -7.25 -10.66
CA GLU A 64 1.06 -6.71 -11.40
C GLU A 64 1.83 -5.69 -10.55
N PHE A 65 1.12 -4.77 -9.86
CA PHE A 65 1.73 -3.81 -8.96
C PHE A 65 2.46 -4.48 -7.79
N TYR A 66 1.87 -5.49 -7.14
CA TYR A 66 2.54 -6.15 -6.02
C TYR A 66 3.78 -6.93 -6.44
N ALA A 67 3.77 -7.53 -7.64
CA ALA A 67 4.96 -8.15 -8.21
C ALA A 67 6.06 -7.10 -8.50
N GLU A 68 5.68 -5.93 -9.04
CA GLU A 68 6.61 -4.81 -9.24
C GLU A 68 7.16 -4.29 -7.91
N LEU A 69 6.29 -4.09 -6.92
CA LEU A 69 6.66 -3.59 -5.59
C LEU A 69 7.64 -4.54 -4.91
N ASP A 70 7.40 -5.84 -4.94
CA ASP A 70 8.29 -6.83 -4.35
C ASP A 70 9.69 -6.76 -4.96
N ARG A 71 9.76 -6.74 -6.30
CA ARG A 71 11.03 -6.59 -7.03
C ARG A 71 11.75 -5.30 -6.65
N ARG A 72 11.04 -4.17 -6.63
CA ARG A 72 11.62 -2.86 -6.29
C ARG A 72 12.08 -2.77 -4.85
N LEU A 73 11.40 -3.42 -3.92
CA LEU A 73 11.85 -3.53 -2.53
C LEU A 73 13.15 -4.33 -2.45
N GLY A 74 13.25 -5.48 -3.15
CA GLY A 74 14.49 -6.27 -3.21
C GLY A 74 15.67 -5.52 -3.83
N GLU A 75 15.41 -4.62 -4.78
CA GLU A 75 16.42 -3.77 -5.40
C GLU A 75 16.75 -2.50 -4.61
N GLY A 76 15.98 -2.18 -3.57
CA GLY A 76 16.08 -0.88 -2.88
C GLY A 76 15.68 0.32 -3.75
N SER A 77 14.79 0.12 -4.71
CA SER A 77 14.35 1.12 -5.69
C SER A 77 12.91 1.62 -5.48
N TRP A 78 12.30 1.31 -4.33
CA TRP A 78 10.97 1.79 -3.95
C TRP A 78 11.06 3.11 -3.17
N GLY A 79 10.97 4.24 -3.88
CA GLY A 79 11.31 5.54 -3.30
C GLY A 79 12.83 5.64 -3.12
N PRO A 80 13.34 6.16 -1.99
CA PRO A 80 14.78 6.26 -1.73
C PRO A 80 15.41 4.95 -1.19
N GLY A 81 14.67 3.84 -1.14
CA GLY A 81 15.13 2.58 -0.55
C GLY A 81 14.06 1.90 0.27
N GLU A 82 14.39 1.54 1.52
CA GLU A 82 13.39 1.05 2.46
C GLU A 82 12.40 2.18 2.85
N PRO A 83 11.07 1.94 2.76
CA PRO A 83 10.07 2.95 3.11
C PRO A 83 10.19 3.48 4.53
N SER A 84 10.11 4.79 4.66
CA SER A 84 10.01 5.49 5.95
C SER A 84 8.95 6.59 5.89
N GLY A 85 8.58 7.12 7.07
CA GLY A 85 7.65 8.24 7.19
C GLY A 85 6.34 8.03 6.44
N PHE A 86 5.93 9.01 5.64
CA PHE A 86 4.69 8.94 4.85
C PHE A 86 4.67 7.78 3.85
N LEU A 87 5.80 7.44 3.23
CA LEU A 87 5.85 6.34 2.27
C LEU A 87 5.62 5.00 2.98
N ALA A 88 6.20 4.79 4.16
CA ALA A 88 5.98 3.61 4.97
C ALA A 88 4.50 3.45 5.36
N PHE A 89 3.91 4.49 5.95
CA PHE A 89 2.52 4.43 6.41
C PHE A 89 1.55 4.21 5.25
N TYR A 90 1.78 4.85 4.10
CA TYR A 90 0.88 4.66 2.97
C TYR A 90 1.06 3.29 2.32
N THR A 91 2.31 2.81 2.20
CA THR A 91 2.60 1.45 1.73
C THR A 91 1.95 0.40 2.65
N ALA A 92 1.95 0.60 3.98
CA ALA A 92 1.32 -0.32 4.94
C ALA A 92 -0.18 -0.54 4.65
N VAL A 93 -0.91 0.51 4.24
CA VAL A 93 -2.32 0.39 3.85
C VAL A 93 -2.48 -0.56 2.67
N PHE A 94 -1.64 -0.45 1.65
CA PHE A 94 -1.70 -1.32 0.48
C PHE A 94 -1.19 -2.74 0.77
N LEU A 95 -0.19 -2.92 1.64
CA LEU A 95 0.18 -4.26 2.11
C LEU A 95 -0.97 -4.93 2.86
N ARG A 96 -1.73 -4.15 3.63
CA ARG A 96 -2.94 -4.62 4.30
C ARG A 96 -4.06 -4.99 3.33
N TRP A 97 -4.26 -4.18 2.30
CA TRP A 97 -5.35 -4.38 1.33
C TRP A 97 -5.03 -5.47 0.30
N SER A 98 -3.78 -5.91 0.18
CA SER A 98 -3.38 -6.95 -0.78
C SER A 98 -4.12 -8.26 -0.56
N ALA A 99 -4.56 -8.57 0.67
CA ALA A 99 -5.38 -9.73 0.99
C ALA A 99 -6.72 -9.77 0.21
N ALA A 100 -7.14 -8.67 -0.42
CA ALA A 100 -8.28 -8.65 -1.35
C ALA A 100 -8.02 -9.42 -2.66
N VAL A 101 -6.75 -9.46 -3.10
CA VAL A 101 -6.34 -9.97 -4.42
C VAL A 101 -5.31 -11.09 -4.33
N ALA A 102 -4.59 -11.18 -3.21
CA ALA A 102 -3.54 -12.16 -2.94
C ALA A 102 -3.70 -12.69 -1.48
N PRO A 103 -4.78 -13.46 -1.19
CA PRO A 103 -5.08 -13.92 0.17
C PRO A 103 -4.03 -14.90 0.73
N ASP A 104 -3.27 -15.56 -0.14
CA ASP A 104 -2.22 -16.51 0.23
C ASP A 104 -0.86 -15.83 0.52
N GLY A 105 -0.80 -14.50 0.42
CA GLY A 105 0.40 -13.70 0.68
C GLY A 105 1.01 -13.05 -0.55
N LEU A 106 2.05 -12.24 -0.32
CA LEU A 106 2.81 -11.52 -1.34
C LEU A 106 4.20 -12.15 -1.55
N GLY A 107 5.02 -11.53 -2.40
CA GLY A 107 6.43 -11.86 -2.54
C GLY A 107 7.24 -11.58 -1.26
N PRO A 108 8.45 -12.16 -1.15
CA PRO A 108 9.22 -12.18 0.10
C PRO A 108 9.62 -10.79 0.63
N HIS A 109 9.86 -9.82 -0.25
CA HIS A 109 10.26 -8.47 0.17
C HIS A 109 9.06 -7.67 0.67
N CYS A 110 7.89 -7.83 0.04
CA CYS A 110 6.64 -7.29 0.55
C CYS A 110 6.28 -7.89 1.91
N GLU A 111 6.48 -9.19 2.08
CA GLU A 111 6.27 -9.91 3.34
C GLU A 111 7.21 -9.44 4.45
N ALA A 112 8.49 -9.28 4.13
CA ALA A 112 9.48 -8.74 5.05
C ALA A 112 9.14 -7.30 5.48
N LEU A 113 8.76 -6.44 4.53
CA LEU A 113 8.32 -5.07 4.82
C LEU A 113 7.05 -5.06 5.67
N ARG A 114 6.09 -5.94 5.37
CA ARG A 114 4.84 -6.07 6.15
C ARG A 114 5.13 -6.46 7.60
N LEU A 115 6.04 -7.40 7.82
CA LEU A 115 6.48 -7.78 9.16
C LEU A 115 7.17 -6.61 9.86
N HIS A 116 8.12 -5.95 9.20
CA HIS A 116 8.82 -4.79 9.74
C HIS A 116 7.86 -3.67 10.16
N LEU A 117 6.93 -3.29 9.28
CA LEU A 117 5.96 -2.23 9.55
C LEU A 117 4.96 -2.60 10.63
N SER A 118 4.65 -3.89 10.83
CA SER A 118 3.79 -4.32 11.94
C SER A 118 4.43 -4.10 13.32
N GLN A 119 5.76 -3.98 13.37
CA GLN A 119 6.53 -3.70 14.57
C GLN A 119 6.75 -2.20 14.81
N HIS A 120 6.40 -1.34 13.84
CA HIS A 120 6.56 0.11 13.99
C HIS A 120 5.61 0.63 15.08
N PRO A 121 6.09 1.32 16.13
CA PRO A 121 5.28 1.65 17.32
C PRO A 121 3.94 2.35 16.99
N ALA A 122 3.98 3.38 16.15
CA ALA A 122 2.78 4.12 15.76
C ALA A 122 1.80 3.29 14.92
N LEU A 123 2.30 2.36 14.09
CA LEU A 123 1.42 1.47 13.31
C LEU A 123 0.83 0.39 14.22
N ALA A 124 1.64 -0.22 15.08
CA ALA A 124 1.19 -1.22 16.03
C ALA A 124 0.07 -0.68 16.94
N GLU A 125 0.22 0.55 17.46
CA GLU A 125 -0.80 1.21 18.27
C GLU A 125 -2.12 1.38 17.50
N VAL A 126 -2.06 1.93 16.28
CA VAL A 126 -3.27 2.17 15.47
C VAL A 126 -3.91 0.86 15.02
N VAL A 127 -3.12 -0.10 14.54
CA VAL A 127 -3.58 -1.44 14.12
C VAL A 127 -4.27 -2.16 15.29
N GLY A 128 -3.70 -2.08 16.50
CA GLY A 128 -4.30 -2.62 17.71
C GLY A 128 -5.62 -1.93 18.07
N ARG A 129 -5.66 -0.58 18.02
CA ARG A 129 -6.87 0.20 18.30
C ARG A 129 -8.00 -0.09 17.31
N GLU A 130 -7.66 -0.25 16.03
CA GLU A 130 -8.62 -0.60 14.98
C GLU A 130 -9.03 -2.08 15.01
N GLY A 131 -8.34 -2.91 15.79
CA GLY A 131 -8.59 -4.35 15.87
C GLY A 131 -8.39 -5.04 14.53
N VAL A 132 -7.31 -4.70 13.80
CA VAL A 132 -7.00 -5.27 12.48
C VAL A 132 -5.61 -5.90 12.47
N ARG A 133 -5.25 -6.55 11.36
CA ARG A 133 -3.87 -6.96 11.06
C ARG A 133 -3.45 -6.44 9.69
N LEU A 134 -2.15 -6.28 9.49
CA LEU A 134 -1.60 -5.89 8.18
C LEU A 134 -1.61 -7.03 7.15
N ASP A 135 -1.97 -8.25 7.55
CA ASP A 135 -1.99 -9.44 6.69
C ASP A 135 -3.39 -9.96 6.38
N SER A 136 -4.45 -9.28 6.86
CA SER A 136 -5.80 -9.77 6.74
C SER A 136 -6.81 -8.64 6.66
N LEU A 137 -7.74 -8.71 5.70
CA LEU A 137 -8.90 -7.81 5.63
C LEU A 137 -9.84 -7.90 6.83
N LYS A 138 -9.88 -9.05 7.52
CA LYS A 138 -10.75 -9.27 8.67
C LYS A 138 -10.33 -8.43 9.87
N ARG A 139 -11.31 -8.02 10.67
CA ARG A 139 -11.05 -7.54 12.02
C ARG A 139 -10.79 -8.72 12.94
N LEU A 140 -10.16 -8.45 14.09
CA LEU A 140 -9.93 -9.44 15.13
C LEU A 140 -11.23 -9.93 15.79
N THR A 141 -12.32 -9.20 15.59
CA THR A 141 -13.66 -9.49 16.11
C THR A 141 -14.56 -10.23 15.12
N ASP A 142 -14.11 -10.40 13.87
CA ASP A 142 -14.86 -11.08 12.79
C ASP A 142 -14.49 -12.57 12.71
#